data_AF-K1X8D2-F1
#
_entry.id   AF-K1X8D2-F1
#
_cell.length_a   1.000
_cell.length_b   1.000
_cell.length_c   1.000
_cell.angle_alpha   90.00
_cell.angle_beta   90.00
_cell.angle_gamma   90.00
#
_symmetry.space_group_name_H-M   'P 1'
#
loop_
_entity.id
_entity.type
_entity.pdbx_description
1 polymer ?
#
loop_
_entity_poly.entity_id
_entity_poly.type
_entity_poly.pdbx_seq_one_letter_code
_entity_poly.pdbx_strand_id
1 'polypeptide(L)' 'MKVLLPLEKMSLADKINTMEVIWENLSQNEATFSSPAWHKDVLNERENNLAMGKEKILDWESTKKNIRKKLK' A
#
# COMPACT_ATOMS: atom_id res chain seq x y z
N MET A 1 -3.12 -4.08 -25.19
CA MET A 1 -3.82 -2.85 -25.64
C MET A 1 -3.27 -1.70 -24.80
N LYS A 2 -2.82 -0.59 -25.40
CA LYS A 2 -2.32 0.56 -24.64
C LYS A 2 -3.47 1.53 -24.40
N VAL A 3 -3.86 1.72 -23.14
CA VAL A 3 -4.86 2.73 -22.77
C VAL A 3 -4.12 4.06 -22.58
N LEU A 4 -4.49 5.07 -23.38
CA LEU A 4 -3.94 6.42 -23.27
C LEU A 4 -4.95 7.28 -22.50
N LEU A 5 -4.63 7.60 -21.25
CA LEU A 5 -5.37 8.58 -20.47
C LEU A 5 -4.87 10.00 -20.84
N PRO A 6 -5.75 11.00 -20.97
CA PRO A 6 -5.36 12.38 -21.27
C PRO A 6 -4.81 13.08 -20.00
N LEU A 7 -3.77 12.50 -19.38
CA LEU A 7 -3.23 12.92 -18.08
C LEU A 7 -2.84 14.40 -18.06
N GLU A 8 -2.32 14.95 -19.17
CA GLU A 8 -1.96 16.36 -19.27
C GLU A 8 -3.14 17.32 -19.11
N LYS A 9 -4.38 16.85 -19.35
CA LYS A 9 -5.60 17.66 -19.22
C LYS A 9 -6.26 17.53 -17.84
N MET A 10 -5.75 16.65 -16.99
CA MET A 10 -6.34 16.34 -15.69
C MET A 10 -5.71 17.20 -14.60
N SER A 11 -6.53 17.72 -13.69
CA SER A 11 -6.00 18.32 -12.46
C SER A 11 -5.32 17.25 -11.60
N LEU A 12 -4.51 17.67 -10.62
CA LEU A 12 -3.90 16.73 -9.68
C LEU A 12 -4.96 15.90 -8.94
N ALA A 13 -6.07 16.52 -8.55
CA ALA A 13 -7.18 15.85 -7.89
C ALA A 13 -7.81 14.77 -8.79
N ASP A 14 -8.02 15.09 -10.08
CA ASP A 14 -8.58 14.13 -11.04
C ASP A 14 -7.64 12.94 -11.29
N LYS A 15 -6.32 13.18 -11.33
CA LYS A 15 -5.32 12.12 -11.46
C LYS A 15 -5.36 11.18 -10.26
N ILE A 16 -5.40 11.74 -9.05
CA ILE A 16 -5.48 10.94 -7.81
C ILE A 16 -6.78 10.14 -7.78
N ASN A 17 -7.92 10.77 -8.05
CA ASN A 17 -9.21 10.08 -8.08
C ASN A 17 -9.23 8.95 -9.13
N THR A 18 -8.67 9.20 -10.32
CA THR A 18 -8.56 8.17 -11.36
C THR A 18 -7.69 6.99 -10.90
N MET A 19 -6.59 7.26 -10.20
CA MET A 19 -5.76 6.22 -9.61
C MET A 19 -6.53 5.40 -8.57
N GLU A 20 -7.32 6.04 -7.71
CA GLU A 20 -8.15 5.35 -6.70
C GLU A 20 -9.23 4.47 -7.33
N VAL A 21 -9.94 4.96 -8.36
CA VAL A 21 -10.95 4.16 -9.07
C VAL A 21 -10.33 2.94 -9.74
N ILE A 22 -9.16 3.09 -10.37
CA ILE A 22 -8.41 1.96 -10.95
C ILE A 22 -8.02 0.98 -9.83
N TRP A 23 -7.48 1.49 -8.73
CA TRP A 23 -7.05 0.69 -7.60
C TRP A 23 -8.20 -0.11 -6.97
N GLU A 24 -9.35 0.53 -6.74
CA GLU A 24 -10.55 -0.11 -6.23
C GLU A 24 -10.99 -1.27 -7.14
N ASN A 25 -11.06 -1.04 -8.45
CA ASN A 25 -11.43 -2.08 -9.41
C ASN A 25 -10.44 -3.26 -9.44
N LEU A 26 -9.14 -2.99 -9.34
CA LEU A 26 -8.11 -4.03 -9.27
C LEU A 26 -8.20 -4.84 -7.97
N SER A 27 -8.45 -4.16 -6.84
CA SER A 27 -8.55 -4.79 -5.53
C SER A 27 -9.75 -5.72 -5.37
N GLN A 28 -10.83 -5.51 -6.14
CA GLN A 28 -12.02 -6.38 -6.11
C GLN A 28 -11.79 -7.76 -6.74
N ASN A 29 -10.73 -7.93 -7.54
CA ASN A 29 -10.45 -9.17 -8.27
C ASN A 29 -9.20 -9.89 -7.72
N GLU A 30 -9.08 -10.01 -6.39
CA GLU A 30 -7.95 -10.68 -5.71
C GLU A 30 -7.66 -12.08 -6.27
N ALA A 31 -8.70 -12.80 -6.70
CA ALA A 31 -8.59 -14.16 -7.24
C ALA A 31 -7.78 -14.26 -8.54
N THR A 32 -7.57 -13.16 -9.27
CA THR A 32 -6.84 -13.16 -10.55
C THR A 32 -5.34 -12.88 -10.40
N PHE A 33 -4.89 -12.44 -9.22
CA PHE A 33 -3.50 -12.08 -8.97
C PHE A 33 -2.87 -13.04 -7.96
N SER A 34 -1.99 -13.91 -8.44
CA SER A 34 -1.14 -14.71 -7.55
C SER A 34 -0.01 -13.84 -7.00
N SER A 35 0.00 -13.64 -5.68
CA SER A 35 1.14 -13.01 -5.01
C SER A 35 2.44 -13.74 -5.38
N PRO A 36 3.55 -13.02 -5.60
CA PRO A 36 4.85 -13.65 -5.79
C PRO A 36 5.22 -14.59 -4.65
N ALA A 37 5.93 -15.68 -4.94
CA ALA A 37 6.30 -16.69 -3.94
C ALA A 37 7.02 -16.10 -2.71
N TRP A 38 7.91 -15.12 -2.93
CA TRP A 38 8.65 -14.45 -1.86
C TRP A 38 7.75 -13.68 -0.87
N HIS A 39 6.52 -13.31 -1.26
CA HIS A 39 5.62 -12.54 -0.39
C HIS A 39 5.28 -13.33 0.86
N LYS A 40 5.06 -14.64 0.72
CA LYS A 40 4.77 -15.54 1.84
C LYS A 40 5.96 -15.60 2.82
N ASP A 41 7.17 -15.66 2.30
CA ASP A 41 8.37 -15.76 3.13
C ASP A 41 8.55 -14.51 4.00
N VAL A 42 8.33 -13.33 3.42
CA VAL A 42 8.38 -12.04 4.14
C VAL A 42 7.28 -11.95 5.21
N LEU A 43 6.06 -12.42 4.91
CA LEU A 43 4.97 -12.42 5.89
C LEU A 43 5.29 -13.34 7.07
N ASN A 44 5.76 -14.56 6.80
CA ASN A 44 6.17 -15.52 7.83
C ASN A 44 7.31 -14.97 8.70
N GLU A 45 8.29 -14.30 8.09
CA GLU A 45 9.40 -13.68 8.83
C GLU A 45 8.89 -12.60 9.81
N ARG A 46 7.98 -11.73 9.35
CA ARG A 46 7.39 -10.68 10.19
C ARG A 46 6.54 -11.26 11.32
N GLU A 47 5.73 -12.27 11.06
CA GLU A 47 4.94 -12.96 12.09
C GLU A 47 5.85 -13.60 13.15
N ASN A 48 6.93 -14.27 12.73
CA ASN A 48 7.91 -14.83 13.64
C ASN A 48 8.61 -13.74 14.47
N ASN A 49 9.01 -12.63 13.85
CA ASN A 49 9.63 -11.51 14.55
C ASN A 49 8.68 -10.89 15.59
N LEU A 50 7.39 -10.79 15.27
CA LEU A 50 6.37 -10.33 16.21
C LEU A 50 6.22 -11.30 17.39
N ALA A 51 6.11 -12.60 17.12
CA ALA A 51 6.00 -13.64 18.15
C ALA A 51 7.23 -13.70 19.06
N MET A 52 8.42 -13.45 18.52
CA MET A 52 9.68 -13.35 19.26
C MET A 52 9.87 -12.00 19.98
N GLY A 53 8.96 -11.03 19.80
CA GLY A 53 9.07 -9.69 20.38
C GLY A 53 10.15 -8.80 19.74
N LYS A 54 10.68 -9.18 18.57
CA LYS A 54 11.64 -8.39 17.78
C LYS A 54 10.97 -7.25 17.02
N GLU A 55 9.68 -7.40 16.71
CA GLU A 55 8.84 -6.37 16.10
C GLU A 55 7.70 -5.98 17.05
N LYS A 56 7.14 -4.78 16.85
CA LYS A 56 6.03 -4.26 17.64
C LYS A 56 4.94 -3.74 16.72
N ILE A 57 3.70 -4.11 17.01
CA ILE A 57 2.53 -3.45 16.42
C ILE A 57 2.43 -2.06 17.03
N LEU A 58 2.41 -1.04 16.17
CA LEU A 58 2.29 0.35 16.57
C LEU A 58 0.95 0.91 16.08
N ASP A 59 0.35 1.75 16.91
CA ASP A 59 -0.80 2.54 16.48
C ASP A 59 -0.41 3.50 15.33
N TRP A 60 -1.21 3.51 14.28
CA TRP A 60 -0.90 4.21 13.03
C TRP A 60 -0.89 5.72 13.22
N GLU A 61 -1.88 6.27 13.92
CA GLU A 61 -1.98 7.72 14.14
C GLU A 61 -0.87 8.24 15.07
N SER A 62 -0.58 7.48 16.13
CA SER A 62 0.55 7.76 17.02
C SER A 62 1.88 7.73 16.28
N THR A 63 2.08 6.75 15.40
CA THR A 63 3.30 6.61 14.59
C THR A 63 3.47 7.77 13.62
N LYS A 64 2.42 8.16 12.88
CA LYS A 64 2.44 9.35 12.02
C LYS A 64 2.82 10.61 12.80
N LYS A 65 2.24 10.81 13.99
CA LYS A 65 2.55 11.96 14.85
C LYS A 65 4.03 11.96 15.26
N ASN A 66 4.58 10.81 15.63
CA ASN A 66 5.98 10.67 16.00
C ASN A 66 6.94 10.95 14.84
N ILE A 67 6.63 10.44 13.64
CA ILE A 67 7.42 10.72 12.43
C ILE A 67 7.42 12.23 12.13
N ARG A 68 6.26 12.87 12.12
CA ARG A 68 6.15 14.32 11.87
C ARG A 68 6.91 15.16 12.91
N LYS A 69 6.96 14.71 14.17
CA LYS A 69 7.76 15.37 15.23
C LYS A 69 9.27 15.24 14.99
N LYS A 70 9.74 14.11 14.47
CA LYS A 70 11.17 13.85 14.19
C LYS A 70 11.69 14.56 12.94
N LEU A 71 10.79 14.95 12.04
CA LEU A 71 11.11 15.67 10.81
C LEU A 71 11.02 17.21 10.95
N LYS A 72 10.68 17.71 12.14
CA LYS A 72 10.79 19.13 12.51
C LYS A 72 12.13 19.38 13.16
#